data_AF-A0A8I1MBL0-F1
#
_entry.id   AF-A0A8I1MBL0-F1
#
_cell.length_a   1.000
_cell.length_b   1.000
_cell.length_c   1.000
_cell.angle_alpha   90.00
_cell.angle_beta   90.00
_cell.angle_gamma   90.00
#
_symmetry.space_group_name_H-M   'P 1'
#
loop_
_entity.id
_entity.type
_entity.pdbx_description
1 polymer ?
#
loop_
_entity_poly.entity_id
_entity_poly.type
_entity_poly.pdbx_seq_one_letter_code
_entity_poly.pdbx_strand_id
1 'polypeptide(L)'
;MSKQKDMADTKTSAGADQTSASVAAKNAVKKRQNITPMGSSERRMGLRNVAPLVGNLTRPLVRKRGFFQTEIILHWAEIVGRDLEQFTMPVKYSPPRGENAGGGTLVIRVTGPVAIELQHRMPQIIDRVNTYFGYRAVDRIKMMQGDISRPERTVHVPTSVPEGNIAKNNQASIDKIEDPHLREVLTRLGRHIAGATGGLKPKTGKK
;
A
#
# COMPACT_ATOMS: atom_id res chain seq x y z
N MET A 1 -13.76 48.17 -87.79
CA MET A 1 -13.00 49.37 -88.23
C MET A 1 -12.54 50.11 -86.99
N SER A 2 -11.28 50.60 -86.97
CA SER A 2 -10.70 51.51 -85.95
C SER A 2 -10.64 50.99 -84.49
N LYS A 3 -9.59 51.26 -83.70
CA LYS A 3 -8.37 52.04 -83.95
C LYS A 3 -7.17 51.37 -83.27
N GLN A 4 -6.02 51.42 -83.96
CA GLN A 4 -4.71 50.91 -83.54
C GLN A 4 -3.87 52.07 -82.95
N LYS A 5 -2.94 51.80 -82.00
CA LYS A 5 -1.52 52.27 -82.02
C LYS A 5 -0.66 51.84 -80.81
N ASP A 6 0.07 50.75 -80.98
CA ASP A 6 1.53 50.55 -80.78
C ASP A 6 2.34 51.27 -79.66
N MET A 7 3.10 50.44 -78.89
CA MET A 7 4.47 50.66 -78.33
C MET A 7 4.69 51.79 -77.28
N ALA A 8 5.64 51.75 -76.31
CA ALA A 8 6.45 50.73 -75.59
C ALA A 8 7.17 51.47 -74.40
N ASP A 9 8.08 50.97 -73.54
CA ASP A 9 8.77 49.67 -73.33
C ASP A 9 9.35 49.55 -71.88
N THR A 10 9.86 48.36 -71.52
CA THR A 10 10.91 47.97 -70.53
C THR A 10 10.91 48.51 -69.08
N LYS A 11 10.61 47.63 -68.11
CA LYS A 11 11.50 47.12 -67.00
C LYS A 11 10.69 46.31 -65.96
N THR A 12 11.01 45.04 -65.71
CA THR A 12 11.97 44.55 -64.67
C THR A 12 11.46 44.80 -63.24
N SER A 13 11.18 43.81 -62.38
CA SER A 13 11.50 42.36 -62.42
C SER A 13 10.56 41.47 -61.60
N ALA A 14 10.42 40.21 -62.06
CA ALA A 14 10.23 38.96 -61.29
C ALA A 14 9.31 38.93 -60.05
N GLY A 15 8.22 38.17 -60.14
CA GLY A 15 7.27 37.92 -59.03
C GLY A 15 6.52 36.58 -59.16
N ALA A 16 7.21 35.52 -59.57
CA ALA A 16 6.71 34.13 -59.57
C ALA A 16 7.60 33.28 -58.63
N ASP A 17 7.15 32.18 -58.03
CA ASP A 17 5.85 31.49 -58.17
C ASP A 17 5.38 30.89 -56.82
N GLN A 18 4.24 30.21 -56.85
CA GLN A 18 3.58 29.42 -55.80
C GLN A 18 4.51 28.60 -54.89
N THR A 19 4.11 28.41 -53.63
CA THR A 19 3.85 27.06 -53.07
C THR A 19 3.10 27.11 -51.73
N SER A 20 2.26 26.12 -51.47
CA SER A 20 1.44 26.02 -50.25
C SER A 20 2.17 25.22 -49.15
N ALA A 21 2.42 25.84 -47.99
CA ALA A 21 2.99 25.14 -46.83
C ALA A 21 2.39 25.59 -45.48
N SER A 22 1.70 24.64 -44.84
CA SER A 22 1.12 24.61 -43.49
C SER A 22 1.47 25.72 -42.48
N VAL A 23 0.39 26.35 -41.99
CA VAL A 23 0.16 26.75 -40.60
C VAL A 23 1.00 25.94 -39.57
N ALA A 24 1.95 26.58 -38.85
CA ALA A 24 2.45 26.15 -37.51
C ALA A 24 3.61 27.03 -36.92
N ALA A 25 3.53 28.38 -36.94
CA ALA A 25 4.70 29.21 -36.53
C ALA A 25 4.40 30.52 -35.75
N LYS A 26 3.37 30.57 -34.89
CA LYS A 26 3.07 31.78 -34.07
C LYS A 26 2.71 31.48 -32.61
N ASN A 27 3.68 31.02 -31.82
CA ASN A 27 3.70 31.14 -30.35
C ASN A 27 5.08 30.79 -29.76
N ALA A 28 6.03 31.72 -29.83
CA ALA A 28 7.43 31.50 -29.40
C ALA A 28 8.00 32.64 -28.53
N VAL A 29 7.16 33.32 -27.73
CA VAL A 29 7.61 34.36 -26.79
C VAL A 29 8.09 33.70 -25.49
N LYS A 30 9.40 33.83 -25.21
CA LYS A 30 10.07 33.26 -24.02
C LYS A 30 9.52 33.83 -22.71
N LYS A 31 8.55 33.14 -22.09
CA LYS A 31 8.18 33.39 -20.69
C LYS A 31 9.30 32.87 -19.78
N ARG A 32 10.25 33.74 -19.41
CA ARG A 32 11.30 33.42 -18.43
C ARG A 32 10.64 32.92 -17.14
N GLN A 33 10.98 31.71 -16.73
CA GLN A 33 10.55 31.16 -15.45
C GLN A 33 11.41 31.80 -14.35
N ASN A 34 10.85 32.78 -13.63
CA ASN A 34 11.49 33.26 -12.40
C ASN A 34 11.51 32.11 -11.39
N ILE A 35 12.71 31.75 -10.94
CA ILE A 35 12.91 30.79 -9.85
C ILE A 35 12.43 31.49 -8.56
N THR A 36 11.21 31.17 -8.11
CA THR A 36 10.71 31.67 -6.83
C THR A 36 11.61 31.10 -5.71
N PRO A 37 12.22 31.94 -4.85
CA PRO A 37 13.05 31.45 -3.77
C PRO A 37 12.22 30.64 -2.76
N MET A 38 12.80 29.56 -2.25
CA MET A 38 12.21 28.85 -1.11
C MET A 38 12.16 29.75 0.12
N GLY A 39 11.10 29.61 0.92
CA GLY A 39 11.11 30.09 2.31
C GLY A 39 10.39 31.39 2.63
N SER A 40 9.34 31.78 1.89
CA SER A 40 8.35 32.72 2.43
C SER A 40 7.56 32.04 3.56
N SER A 41 8.07 32.14 4.78
CA SER A 41 7.36 31.76 6.01
C SER A 41 6.25 32.77 6.33
N GLU A 42 5.26 32.86 5.45
CA GLU A 42 4.01 33.52 5.73
C GLU A 42 3.32 32.78 6.88
N ARG A 43 3.50 33.30 8.10
CA ARG A 43 2.63 33.00 9.24
C ARG A 43 1.24 33.58 8.95
N ARG A 44 0.49 32.91 8.06
CA ARG A 44 -0.91 33.20 7.74
C ARG A 44 -1.75 32.97 9.00
N MET A 45 -1.91 34.05 9.77
CA MET A 45 -2.61 34.06 11.06
C MET A 45 -4.11 33.95 10.80
N GLY A 46 -4.65 32.73 10.81
CA GLY A 46 -6.06 32.47 10.53
C GLY A 46 -6.38 30.98 10.50
N LEU A 47 -7.67 30.66 10.40
CA LEU A 47 -8.16 29.28 10.34
C LEU A 47 -7.66 28.59 9.06
N ARG A 48 -6.69 27.70 9.24
CA ARG A 48 -6.01 26.98 8.14
C ARG A 48 -6.71 25.64 7.90
N ASN A 49 -7.08 25.36 6.65
CA ASN A 49 -7.62 24.05 6.28
C ASN A 49 -6.61 22.95 6.68
N VAL A 50 -7.08 21.95 7.43
CA VAL A 50 -6.26 20.85 7.95
C VAL A 50 -5.88 19.82 6.88
N ALA A 51 -6.67 19.64 5.82
CA ALA A 51 -6.40 18.66 4.76
C ALA A 51 -4.98 18.78 4.13
N PRO A 52 -4.48 19.97 3.74
CA PRO A 52 -3.10 20.11 3.24
C PRO A 52 -2.01 19.91 4.32
N LEU A 53 -2.32 20.02 5.62
CA LEU A 53 -1.37 19.60 6.67
C LEU A 53 -1.36 18.08 6.81
N VAL A 54 -2.53 17.45 6.89
CA VAL A 54 -2.68 15.99 6.94
C VAL A 54 -1.96 15.35 5.76
N GLY A 55 -2.16 15.82 4.54
CA GLY A 55 -1.48 15.28 3.35
C GLY A 55 0.05 15.36 3.39
N ASN A 56 0.62 16.34 4.12
CA ASN A 56 2.07 16.45 4.30
C ASN A 56 2.60 15.55 5.44
N LEU A 57 1.83 15.34 6.52
CA LEU A 57 2.18 14.37 7.57
C LEU A 57 1.97 12.91 7.13
N THR A 58 0.93 12.62 6.33
CA THR A 58 0.63 11.26 5.88
C THR A 58 1.47 10.85 4.67
N ARG A 59 1.92 11.78 3.81
CA ARG A 59 2.83 11.49 2.68
C ARG A 59 3.98 10.53 3.02
N PRO A 60 4.80 10.74 4.07
CA PRO A 60 5.87 9.79 4.44
C PRO A 60 5.35 8.44 4.97
N LEU A 61 4.18 8.38 5.60
CA LEU A 61 3.56 7.14 6.07
C LEU A 61 2.99 6.33 4.91
N VAL A 62 2.23 6.96 4.00
CA VAL A 62 1.74 6.37 2.74
C VAL A 62 2.90 5.95 1.82
N ARG A 63 4.06 6.63 1.92
CA ARG A 63 5.28 6.22 1.21
C ARG A 63 5.87 4.89 1.72
N LYS A 64 5.53 4.44 2.94
CA LYS A 64 5.66 3.03 3.36
C LYS A 64 4.56 2.19 2.70
N ARG A 65 4.64 2.09 1.36
CA ARG A 65 3.64 1.53 0.42
C ARG A 65 3.08 0.13 0.72
N GLY A 66 3.64 -0.60 1.69
CA GLY A 66 3.09 -1.88 2.15
C GLY A 66 1.81 -1.77 2.98
N PHE A 67 1.52 -0.62 3.61
CA PHE A 67 0.37 -0.49 4.53
C PHE A 67 -0.96 -0.81 3.84
N PHE A 68 -1.29 -0.15 2.73
CA PHE A 68 -2.53 -0.41 1.99
C PHE A 68 -2.70 -1.88 1.60
N GLN A 69 -1.63 -2.54 1.13
CA GLN A 69 -1.70 -3.96 0.73
C GLN A 69 -1.84 -4.90 1.94
N THR A 70 -1.27 -4.55 3.09
CA THR A 70 -1.45 -5.32 4.33
C THR A 70 -2.86 -5.15 4.86
N GLU A 71 -3.34 -3.91 4.95
CA GLU A 71 -4.65 -3.57 5.51
C GLU A 71 -5.80 -4.19 4.70
N ILE A 72 -5.73 -4.12 3.37
CA ILE A 72 -6.77 -4.72 2.51
C ILE A 72 -6.77 -6.25 2.54
N ILE A 73 -5.64 -6.91 2.88
CA ILE A 73 -5.58 -8.35 3.12
C ILE A 73 -6.15 -8.71 4.51
N LEU A 74 -5.88 -7.90 5.53
CA LEU A 74 -6.37 -8.12 6.89
C LEU A 74 -7.89 -7.89 7.01
N HIS A 75 -8.40 -6.81 6.41
CA HIS A 75 -9.79 -6.34 6.52
C HIS A 75 -10.65 -6.69 5.29
N TRP A 76 -10.23 -7.62 4.43
CA TRP A 76 -11.00 -8.00 3.23
C TRP A 76 -12.44 -8.39 3.55
N ALA A 77 -12.63 -9.17 4.61
CA ALA A 77 -13.92 -9.61 5.17
C ALA A 77 -14.90 -8.46 5.43
N GLU A 78 -14.38 -7.36 5.95
CA GLU A 78 -15.12 -6.16 6.35
C GLU A 78 -15.50 -5.32 5.11
N ILE A 79 -14.60 -5.26 4.13
CA ILE A 79 -14.76 -4.44 2.92
C ILE A 79 -15.72 -5.09 1.90
N VAL A 80 -15.59 -6.40 1.61
CA VAL A 80 -16.48 -7.08 0.65
C VAL A 80 -17.70 -7.76 1.28
N GLY A 81 -17.63 -8.09 2.56
CA GLY A 81 -18.65 -8.88 3.25
C GLY A 81 -18.44 -10.40 3.11
N ARG A 82 -19.01 -11.15 4.06
CA ARG A 82 -18.77 -12.60 4.24
C ARG A 82 -19.07 -13.46 3.00
N ASP A 83 -20.06 -13.05 2.20
CA ASP A 83 -20.51 -13.79 1.01
C ASP A 83 -19.41 -13.87 -0.06
N LEU A 84 -18.66 -12.77 -0.25
CA LEU A 84 -17.59 -12.69 -1.25
C LEU A 84 -16.22 -13.05 -0.68
N GLU A 85 -16.01 -12.91 0.63
CA GLU A 85 -14.74 -13.19 1.30
C GLU A 85 -14.28 -14.66 1.14
N GLN A 86 -15.24 -15.59 1.05
CA GLN A 86 -14.96 -17.02 0.87
C GLN A 86 -14.44 -17.36 -0.54
N PHE A 87 -14.81 -16.56 -1.54
CA PHE A 87 -14.53 -16.81 -2.96
C PHE A 87 -13.63 -15.76 -3.60
N THR A 88 -13.08 -14.82 -2.82
CA THR A 88 -12.19 -13.76 -3.29
C THR A 88 -11.07 -13.45 -2.30
N MET A 89 -9.88 -13.12 -2.80
CA MET A 89 -8.81 -12.54 -1.97
C MET A 89 -7.97 -11.49 -2.75
N PRO A 90 -7.52 -10.41 -2.11
CA PRO A 90 -6.63 -9.44 -2.72
C PRO A 90 -5.20 -10.00 -2.79
N VAL A 91 -4.65 -10.11 -4.00
CA VAL A 91 -3.31 -10.70 -4.25
C VAL A 91 -2.22 -9.63 -4.24
N LYS A 92 -2.49 -8.50 -4.89
CA LYS A 92 -1.50 -7.45 -5.12
C LYS A 92 -2.17 -6.11 -5.37
N TYR A 93 -1.63 -5.05 -4.81
CA TYR A 93 -1.97 -3.68 -5.20
C TYR A 93 -0.90 -3.12 -6.14
N SER A 94 -1.30 -2.57 -7.28
CA SER A 94 -0.45 -1.75 -8.14
C SER A 94 -0.81 -0.28 -7.92
N PRO A 95 0.05 0.53 -7.27
CA PRO A 95 -0.21 1.95 -7.12
C PRO A 95 -0.29 2.67 -8.49
N PRO A 96 -0.96 3.83 -8.55
CA PRO A 96 -1.03 4.64 -9.76
C PRO A 96 0.36 5.11 -10.22
N ARG A 97 0.53 5.28 -11.54
CA ARG A 97 1.78 5.73 -12.17
C ARG A 97 1.75 7.22 -12.49
N GLY A 98 2.33 8.04 -11.61
CA GLY A 98 2.47 9.49 -11.76
C GLY A 98 1.96 10.24 -10.53
N GLU A 99 2.40 11.48 -10.32
CA GLU A 99 2.03 12.26 -9.12
C GLU A 99 0.55 12.71 -9.11
N ASN A 100 -0.05 12.87 -10.29
CA ASN A 100 -1.47 13.21 -10.48
C ASN A 100 -2.33 12.01 -10.97
N ALA A 101 -1.79 10.80 -10.96
CA ALA A 101 -2.55 9.61 -11.35
C ALA A 101 -3.39 9.13 -10.14
N GLY A 102 -4.71 9.01 -10.32
CA GLY A 102 -5.71 8.91 -9.23
C GLY A 102 -5.67 7.61 -8.42
N GLY A 103 -6.61 6.70 -8.65
CA GLY A 103 -6.65 5.41 -7.97
C GLY A 103 -5.71 4.38 -8.61
N GLY A 104 -5.21 3.44 -7.82
CA GLY A 104 -4.41 2.31 -8.31
C GLY A 104 -5.25 1.17 -8.90
N THR A 105 -4.58 0.09 -9.27
CA THR A 105 -5.23 -1.16 -9.72
C THR A 105 -5.07 -2.24 -8.65
N LEU A 106 -6.19 -2.75 -8.14
CA LEU A 106 -6.21 -3.88 -7.22
C LEU A 106 -6.33 -5.20 -8.00
N VAL A 107 -5.48 -6.18 -7.70
CA VAL A 107 -5.54 -7.51 -8.28
C VAL A 107 -6.19 -8.47 -7.28
N ILE A 108 -7.32 -9.05 -7.65
CA ILE A 108 -8.13 -9.97 -6.82
C ILE A 108 -8.05 -11.36 -7.45
N ARG A 109 -7.76 -12.40 -6.65
CA ARG A 109 -8.01 -13.79 -7.05
C ARG A 109 -9.46 -14.15 -6.76
N VAL A 110 -10.10 -14.84 -7.68
CA VAL A 110 -11.50 -15.28 -7.57
C VAL A 110 -11.65 -16.76 -7.94
N THR A 111 -12.45 -17.49 -7.18
CA THR A 111 -12.80 -18.89 -7.49
C THR A 111 -13.71 -18.90 -8.73
N GLY A 112 -13.41 -19.76 -9.71
CA GLY A 112 -14.02 -19.74 -11.06
C GLY A 112 -15.54 -19.49 -11.11
N PRO A 113 -16.38 -20.24 -10.36
CA PRO A 113 -17.84 -20.07 -10.39
C PRO A 113 -18.36 -18.69 -10.00
N VAL A 114 -17.66 -17.97 -9.11
CA VAL A 114 -18.11 -16.67 -8.55
C VAL A 114 -17.55 -15.48 -9.35
N ALA A 115 -16.77 -15.74 -10.41
CA ALA A 115 -16.14 -14.70 -11.22
C ALA A 115 -17.16 -13.73 -11.87
N ILE A 116 -18.30 -14.23 -12.37
CA ILE A 116 -19.31 -13.38 -13.02
C ILE A 116 -20.03 -12.49 -12.01
N GLU A 117 -20.41 -13.02 -10.85
CA GLU A 117 -21.00 -12.23 -9.77
C GLU A 117 -20.03 -11.14 -9.29
N LEU A 118 -18.76 -11.49 -9.08
CA LEU A 118 -17.72 -10.52 -8.73
C LEU A 118 -17.61 -9.43 -9.79
N GLN A 119 -17.64 -9.78 -11.09
CA GLN A 119 -17.53 -8.83 -12.19
C GLN A 119 -18.66 -7.79 -12.16
N HIS A 120 -19.91 -8.19 -11.89
CA HIS A 120 -21.02 -7.25 -11.75
C HIS A 120 -20.94 -6.42 -10.46
N ARG A 121 -20.36 -6.97 -9.37
CA ARG A 121 -20.15 -6.24 -8.10
C ARG A 121 -18.86 -5.39 -8.07
N MET A 122 -17.99 -5.45 -9.08
CA MET A 122 -16.72 -4.70 -9.14
C MET A 122 -16.84 -3.20 -8.81
N PRO A 123 -17.83 -2.43 -9.34
CA PRO A 123 -17.96 -1.00 -9.00
C PRO A 123 -18.25 -0.78 -7.52
N GLN A 124 -19.20 -1.54 -6.96
CA GLN A 124 -19.57 -1.47 -5.55
C GLN A 124 -18.39 -1.81 -4.62
N ILE A 125 -17.50 -2.72 -5.04
CA ILE A 125 -16.29 -3.06 -4.29
C ILE A 125 -15.26 -1.94 -4.37
N ILE A 126 -15.09 -1.29 -5.53
CA ILE A 126 -14.22 -0.11 -5.66
C ILE A 126 -14.72 1.01 -4.74
N ASP A 127 -16.03 1.25 -4.71
CA ASP A 127 -16.64 2.26 -3.84
C ASP A 127 -16.43 1.91 -2.36
N ARG A 128 -16.76 0.69 -1.92
CA ARG A 128 -16.53 0.24 -0.52
C ARG A 128 -15.05 0.34 -0.10
N VAL A 129 -14.11 -0.04 -0.96
CA VAL A 129 -12.67 0.13 -0.71
C VAL A 129 -12.35 1.62 -0.52
N ASN A 130 -12.80 2.49 -1.42
CA ASN A 130 -12.52 3.92 -1.36
C ASN A 130 -13.20 4.60 -0.14
N THR A 131 -14.38 4.13 0.28
CA THR A 131 -15.04 4.55 1.53
C THR A 131 -14.25 4.11 2.76
N TYR A 132 -13.83 2.84 2.84
CA TYR A 132 -13.06 2.31 3.97
C TYR A 132 -11.76 3.07 4.20
N PHE A 133 -11.02 3.37 3.11
CA PHE A 133 -9.77 4.14 3.21
C PHE A 133 -9.96 5.67 3.28
N GLY A 134 -11.17 6.19 3.06
CA GLY A 134 -11.47 7.63 3.08
C GLY A 134 -10.85 8.44 1.92
N TYR A 135 -10.30 7.79 0.89
CA TYR A 135 -9.77 8.41 -0.32
C TYR A 135 -9.87 7.46 -1.51
N ARG A 136 -9.75 7.99 -2.74
CA ARG A 136 -9.74 7.19 -3.98
C ARG A 136 -8.46 6.38 -4.13
N ALA A 137 -8.35 5.29 -3.38
CA ALA A 137 -7.23 4.37 -3.39
C ALA A 137 -7.23 3.44 -4.62
N VAL A 138 -8.41 3.01 -5.09
CA VAL A 138 -8.58 2.11 -6.23
C VAL A 138 -9.40 2.79 -7.32
N ASP A 139 -8.93 2.67 -8.56
CA ASP A 139 -9.66 3.06 -9.78
C ASP A 139 -10.16 1.82 -10.53
N ARG A 140 -9.41 0.70 -10.46
CA ARG A 140 -9.66 -0.50 -11.27
C ARG A 140 -9.41 -1.76 -10.47
N ILE A 141 -10.25 -2.76 -10.68
CA ILE A 141 -10.00 -4.13 -10.24
C ILE A 141 -9.54 -4.94 -11.47
N LYS A 142 -8.54 -5.81 -11.29
CA LYS A 142 -8.19 -6.88 -12.22
C LYS A 142 -8.42 -8.22 -11.53
N MET A 143 -9.26 -9.06 -12.12
CA MET A 143 -9.48 -10.42 -11.65
C MET A 143 -8.38 -11.37 -12.16
N MET A 144 -8.06 -12.37 -11.35
CA MET A 144 -7.30 -13.56 -11.72
C MET A 144 -8.09 -14.78 -11.25
N GLN A 145 -8.47 -15.67 -12.15
CA GLN A 145 -9.06 -16.95 -11.74
C GLN A 145 -7.98 -17.86 -11.15
N GLY A 146 -8.32 -18.63 -10.12
CA GLY A 146 -7.44 -19.60 -9.50
C GLY A 146 -7.92 -19.98 -8.10
N ASP A 147 -7.40 -21.07 -7.57
CA ASP A 147 -7.81 -21.59 -6.27
C ASP A 147 -7.44 -20.65 -5.10
N ILE A 148 -8.32 -20.61 -4.09
CA ILE A 148 -8.21 -19.78 -2.89
C ILE A 148 -8.04 -20.72 -1.68
N SER A 149 -6.98 -21.51 -1.73
CA SER A 149 -6.39 -22.12 -0.54
C SER A 149 -5.93 -21.00 0.40
N ARG A 150 -6.85 -20.56 1.27
CA ARG A 150 -6.52 -19.73 2.43
C ARG A 150 -5.74 -20.64 3.39
N PRO A 151 -4.50 -20.29 3.79
CA PRO A 151 -3.84 -21.02 4.85
C PRO A 151 -4.72 -20.90 6.09
N GLU A 152 -5.16 -22.04 6.62
CA GLU A 152 -5.91 -22.09 7.86
C GLU A 152 -5.11 -21.34 8.92
N ARG A 153 -5.77 -20.43 9.67
CA ARG A 153 -5.10 -19.71 10.76
C ARG A 153 -4.87 -20.70 11.91
N THR A 154 -3.82 -21.49 11.78
CA THR A 154 -3.27 -22.31 12.87
C THR A 154 -2.85 -21.36 13.99
N VAL A 155 -3.79 -21.09 14.88
CA VAL A 155 -3.52 -20.50 16.19
C VAL A 155 -2.48 -21.41 16.81
N HIS A 156 -1.27 -20.89 17.01
CA HIS A 156 -0.20 -21.64 17.64
C HIS A 156 -0.55 -21.78 19.13
N VAL A 157 -1.39 -22.78 19.43
CA VAL A 157 -1.63 -23.25 20.78
C VAL A 157 -0.24 -23.54 21.35
N PRO A 158 0.18 -22.89 22.45
CA PRO A 158 1.49 -23.13 23.01
C PRO A 158 1.55 -24.59 23.44
N THR A 159 2.45 -25.37 22.82
CA THR A 159 2.60 -26.79 23.10
C THR A 159 2.73 -26.99 24.60
N SER A 160 1.83 -27.79 25.19
CA SER A 160 1.82 -28.05 26.63
C SER A 160 3.12 -28.74 27.03
N VAL A 161 4.06 -27.95 27.55
CA VAL A 161 5.37 -28.42 28.02
C VAL A 161 5.12 -29.42 29.15
N PRO A 162 5.53 -30.70 29.02
CA PRO A 162 5.32 -31.70 30.06
C PRO A 162 6.09 -31.31 31.32
N GLU A 163 5.51 -31.51 32.51
CA GLU A 163 6.18 -31.21 33.77
C GLU A 163 7.47 -32.05 33.92
N GLY A 164 8.61 -31.37 34.03
CA GLY A 164 9.91 -32.02 34.25
C GLY A 164 10.18 -32.22 35.74
N ASN A 165 10.94 -33.27 36.07
CA ASN A 165 11.37 -33.53 37.44
C ASN A 165 12.46 -32.51 37.87
N ILE A 166 12.30 -31.93 39.06
CA ILE A 166 13.18 -30.86 39.56
C ILE A 166 14.55 -31.46 39.96
N ALA A 167 15.63 -30.80 39.57
CA ALA A 167 16.98 -31.22 39.97
C ALA A 167 17.12 -31.17 41.51
N LYS A 168 17.64 -32.25 42.13
CA LYS A 168 17.68 -32.42 43.60
C LYS A 168 18.24 -31.22 44.37
N ASN A 169 19.26 -30.54 43.82
CA ASN A 169 19.84 -29.34 44.43
C ASN A 169 18.88 -28.14 44.47
N ASN A 170 18.01 -28.00 43.46
CA ASN A 170 17.02 -26.93 43.40
C ASN A 170 15.86 -27.25 44.36
N GLN A 171 15.44 -28.51 44.45
CA GLN A 171 14.43 -28.94 45.43
C GLN A 171 14.91 -28.64 46.87
N ALA A 172 16.14 -29.04 47.22
CA ALA A 172 16.74 -28.75 48.53
C ALA A 172 16.99 -27.26 48.83
N SER A 173 16.82 -26.36 47.85
CA SER A 173 16.77 -24.90 48.05
C SER A 173 15.35 -24.37 48.19
N ILE A 174 14.37 -24.98 47.50
CA ILE A 174 12.94 -24.67 47.61
C ILE A 174 12.38 -25.14 48.97
N ASP A 175 12.81 -26.29 49.47
CA ASP A 175 12.36 -26.87 50.75
C ASP A 175 12.77 -26.02 51.97
N LYS A 176 13.77 -25.13 51.81
CA LYS A 176 14.25 -24.19 52.84
C LYS A 176 13.45 -22.89 52.92
N ILE A 177 12.44 -22.71 52.07
CA ILE A 177 11.62 -21.49 52.04
C ILE A 177 10.50 -21.65 53.07
N GLU A 178 10.47 -20.73 54.03
CA GLU A 178 9.51 -20.73 55.14
C GLU A 178 8.08 -20.40 54.70
N ASP A 179 7.91 -19.51 53.71
CA ASP A 179 6.62 -19.16 53.11
C ASP A 179 6.07 -20.35 52.26
N PRO A 180 4.93 -20.96 52.68
CA PRO A 180 4.35 -22.09 51.95
C PRO A 180 3.87 -21.72 50.53
N HIS A 181 3.41 -20.49 50.31
CA HIS A 181 2.86 -20.04 49.02
C HIS A 181 3.98 -19.76 48.02
N LEU A 182 5.03 -19.04 48.44
CA LEU A 182 6.22 -18.83 47.62
C LEU A 182 6.86 -20.18 47.22
N ARG A 183 6.92 -21.13 48.16
CA ARG A 183 7.41 -22.50 47.92
C ARG A 183 6.58 -23.24 46.86
N GLU A 184 5.25 -23.14 46.91
CA GLU A 184 4.35 -23.72 45.90
C GLU A 184 4.60 -23.12 44.51
N VAL A 185 4.62 -21.79 44.41
CA VAL A 185 4.83 -21.05 43.15
C VAL A 185 6.18 -21.40 42.52
N LEU A 186 7.25 -21.48 43.31
CA LEU A 186 8.58 -21.85 42.84
C LEU A 186 8.67 -23.34 42.47
N THR A 187 7.95 -24.23 43.16
CA THR A 187 7.83 -25.65 42.74
C THR A 187 7.18 -25.74 41.36
N ARG A 188 6.04 -25.06 41.16
CA ARG A 188 5.32 -25.07 39.87
C ARG A 188 6.17 -24.51 38.73
N LEU A 189 6.86 -23.38 38.97
CA LEU A 189 7.80 -22.80 38.01
C LEU A 189 8.97 -23.75 37.70
N GLY A 190 9.53 -24.40 38.72
CA GLY A 190 10.63 -25.36 38.60
C GLY A 190 10.30 -26.54 37.68
N ARG A 191 9.08 -27.10 37.79
CA ARG A 191 8.62 -28.19 36.91
C ARG A 191 8.44 -27.76 35.46
N HIS A 192 7.84 -26.59 35.21
CA HIS A 192 7.71 -26.06 33.85
C HIS A 192 9.08 -25.75 33.21
N ILE A 193 10.04 -25.19 33.97
CA ILE A 193 11.40 -24.94 33.45
C ILE A 193 12.13 -26.26 33.17
N ALA A 194 12.05 -27.24 34.08
CA ALA A 194 12.67 -28.55 33.89
C ALA A 194 12.10 -29.29 32.66
N GLY A 195 10.81 -29.13 32.40
CA GLY A 195 10.15 -29.61 31.17
C GLY A 195 10.63 -28.88 29.92
N ALA A 196 10.63 -27.54 29.94
CA ALA A 196 10.96 -26.70 28.79
C ALA A 196 12.43 -26.81 28.36
N THR A 197 13.33 -27.13 29.29
CA THR A 197 14.77 -27.21 29.05
C THR A 197 15.29 -28.63 28.77
N GLY A 198 14.40 -29.62 28.66
CA GLY A 198 14.74 -30.95 28.11
C GLY A 198 15.89 -31.67 28.82
N GLY A 199 16.01 -31.53 30.15
CA GLY A 199 17.05 -32.23 30.91
C GLY A 199 18.46 -31.64 30.78
N LEU A 200 18.60 -30.34 30.48
CA LEU A 200 19.88 -29.62 30.52
C LEU A 200 20.55 -29.72 31.90
N LYS A 201 21.47 -30.68 32.04
CA LYS A 201 22.41 -30.76 33.16
C LYS A 201 23.16 -29.42 33.27
N PRO A 202 23.28 -28.80 34.45
CA PRO A 202 24.03 -27.56 34.59
C PRO A 202 25.48 -27.77 34.16
N LYS A 203 26.02 -26.87 33.34
CA LYS A 203 27.45 -26.84 33.04
C LYS A 203 28.22 -26.50 34.31
N THR A 204 28.71 -27.51 35.01
CA THR A 204 29.71 -27.35 36.06
C THR A 204 30.94 -26.69 35.44
N GLY A 205 31.20 -25.44 35.82
CA GLY A 205 32.46 -24.77 35.46
C GLY A 205 33.63 -25.61 35.97
N LYS A 206 34.62 -25.87 35.10
CA LYS A 206 35.91 -26.35 35.57
C LYS A 206 36.61 -25.23 36.35
N LYS A 207 37.45 -25.64 37.29
CA LYS A 207 38.51 -24.79 37.85
C LYS A 207 39.51 -24.40 36.76
#